data_AF-A0A967JYT3-F1
#
_entry.id   AF-A0A967JYT3-F1
#
_cell.length_a   1.000
_cell.length_b   1.000
_cell.length_c   1.000
_cell.angle_alpha   90.00
_cell.angle_beta   90.00
_cell.angle_gamma   90.00
#
_symmetry.space_group_name_H-M   'P 1'
#
loop_
_entity.id
_entity.type
_entity.pdbx_description
1 polymer ?
#
loop_
_entity_poly.entity_id
_entity_poly.type
_entity_poly.pdbx_seq_one_letter_code
_entity_poly.pdbx_strand_id
1 'polypeptide(L)'
;MAGSSNHNQFIPWGEEYEYILEVLDVDPDEGLTEEEVKRRRKEEGYNRLRTKGKKSAWSILIEQFKNIIIWILIISAGVSVIFGEYIDAIAVLVVIILNT
;
A
#
# COMPACT_ATOMS: atom_id res chain seq x y z
N MET A 1 -22.64 22.14 26.97
CA MET A 1 -21.51 21.47 27.67
C MET A 1 -21.10 20.26 26.85
N ALA A 2 -19.79 20.03 26.73
CA ALA A 2 -19.09 19.12 25.80
C ALA A 2 -19.00 19.67 24.36
N GLY A 3 -17.84 19.95 23.79
CA GLY A 3 -16.49 19.74 24.26
C GLY A 3 -15.52 20.34 23.24
N SER A 4 -14.55 21.09 23.74
CA SER A 4 -13.34 21.45 23.02
C SER A 4 -12.68 20.21 22.43
N SER A 5 -12.46 20.19 21.11
CA SER A 5 -11.35 19.45 20.51
C SER A 5 -10.87 20.20 19.28
N ASN A 6 -9.73 20.83 19.50
CA ASN A 6 -8.99 21.67 18.59
C ASN A 6 -8.12 20.76 17.70
N HIS A 7 -8.55 20.52 16.46
CA HIS A 7 -7.68 20.01 15.39
C HIS A 7 -8.09 20.72 14.09
N ASN A 8 -7.30 21.71 13.72
CA ASN A 8 -7.40 22.48 12.48
C ASN A 8 -7.11 21.57 11.26
N GLN A 9 -8.04 20.69 10.91
CA GLN A 9 -7.99 19.91 9.68
C GLN A 9 -8.71 20.70 8.59
N PHE A 10 -7.96 21.20 7.61
CA PHE A 10 -8.52 21.74 6.38
C PHE A 10 -9.24 20.60 5.63
N ILE A 11 -10.55 20.72 5.42
CA ILE A 11 -11.42 19.72 4.77
C ILE A 11 -11.88 20.27 3.41
N PRO A 12 -11.07 20.22 2.35
CA PRO A 12 -11.33 20.96 1.11
C PRO A 12 -12.61 20.55 0.36
N TRP A 13 -13.16 19.36 0.59
CA TRP A 13 -14.34 18.85 -0.14
C TRP A 13 -15.69 19.30 0.43
N GLY A 14 -15.71 20.07 1.52
CA GLY A 14 -16.92 20.58 2.14
C GLY A 14 -17.02 22.11 2.21
N GLU A 15 -16.02 22.81 1.69
CA GLU A 15 -15.90 24.27 1.79
C GLU A 15 -16.33 24.97 0.50
N GLU A 16 -16.62 26.27 0.61
CA GLU A 16 -16.96 27.12 -0.54
C GLU A 16 -15.75 27.33 -1.47
N TYR A 17 -16.02 27.52 -2.77
CA TYR A 17 -15.00 27.63 -3.81
C TYR A 17 -14.04 28.80 -3.55
N GLU A 18 -14.58 29.96 -3.19
CA GLU A 18 -13.83 31.18 -2.89
C GLU A 18 -12.88 30.99 -1.70
N TYR A 19 -13.33 30.29 -0.66
CA TYR A 19 -12.52 29.97 0.51
C TYR A 19 -11.33 29.06 0.15
N ILE A 20 -11.54 28.08 -0.74
CA ILE A 20 -10.47 27.18 -1.17
C ILE A 20 -9.40 27.93 -1.96
N LEU A 21 -9.78 28.87 -2.83
CA LEU A 21 -8.83 29.71 -3.57
C LEU A 21 -7.99 30.59 -2.65
N GLU A 22 -8.61 31.17 -1.62
CA GLU A 22 -7.91 31.99 -0.62
C GLU A 22 -6.92 31.16 0.19
N VAL A 23 -7.35 29.99 0.68
CA VAL A 23 -6.47 29.11 1.48
C VAL A 23 -5.32 28.54 0.66
N LEU A 24 -5.57 28.22 -0.62
CA LEU A 24 -4.54 27.68 -1.51
C LEU A 24 -3.70 28.76 -2.19
N ASP A 25 -4.04 30.04 -2.03
CA ASP A 25 -3.40 31.20 -2.66
C ASP A 25 -3.20 30.97 -4.17
N VAL A 26 -4.32 30.76 -4.86
CA VAL A 26 -4.36 30.44 -6.29
C VAL A 26 -5.29 31.40 -7.02
N ASP A 27 -4.82 31.97 -8.11
CA ASP A 27 -5.66 32.72 -9.03
C ASP A 27 -6.56 31.76 -9.85
N PRO A 28 -7.88 31.96 -9.92
CA PRO A 28 -8.78 31.06 -10.64
C PRO A 28 -8.62 31.11 -12.16
N ASP A 29 -8.18 32.23 -12.72
CA ASP A 29 -8.04 32.45 -14.16
C ASP A 29 -6.62 32.13 -14.65
N GLU A 30 -5.60 32.53 -13.89
CA GLU A 30 -4.19 32.39 -14.24
C GLU A 30 -3.51 31.18 -13.58
N GLY A 31 -4.09 30.64 -12.50
CA GLY A 31 -3.53 29.52 -11.75
C GLY A 31 -2.32 29.90 -10.89
N LEU A 32 -1.42 28.92 -10.67
CA LEU A 32 -0.17 29.13 -9.94
C LEU A 32 0.97 29.53 -10.87
N THR A 33 1.81 30.46 -10.43
CA THR A 33 3.04 30.83 -11.14
C THR A 33 4.06 29.69 -11.14
N GLU A 34 4.96 29.66 -12.12
CA GLU A 34 6.00 28.64 -12.17
C GLU A 34 6.90 28.64 -10.93
N GLU A 35 7.17 29.82 -10.38
CA GLU A 35 8.00 29.97 -9.17
C GLU A 35 7.33 29.31 -7.97
N GLU A 36 6.03 29.53 -7.81
CA GLU A 36 5.23 28.97 -6.73
C GLU A 36 5.10 27.45 -6.87
N VAL A 37 4.91 26.95 -8.09
CA VAL A 37 4.91 25.50 -8.36
C VAL A 37 6.27 24.87 -8.01
N LYS A 38 7.39 25.53 -8.34
CA LYS A 38 8.74 25.05 -8.00
C LYS A 38 8.96 25.06 -6.49
N ARG A 39 8.50 26.11 -5.79
CA ARG A 39 8.56 26.23 -4.33
C ARG A 39 7.77 25.12 -3.65
N ARG A 40 6.48 24.95 -3.99
CA ARG A 40 5.62 23.90 -3.43
C ARG A 40 6.17 22.49 -3.69
N ARG A 41 6.69 22.21 -4.88
CA ARG A 41 7.32 20.91 -5.18
C ARG A 41 8.58 20.63 -4.34
N LYS A 42 9.30 21.66 -3.90
CA LYS A 42 10.47 21.51 -3.02
C LYS A 42 10.05 21.17 -1.59
N GLU A 43 8.94 21.72 -1.13
CA GLU A 43 8.40 21.54 0.22
C GLU A 43 7.56 20.26 0.35
N GLU A 44 6.59 20.08 -0.52
CA GLU A 44 5.60 18.98 -0.48
C GLU A 44 6.02 17.77 -1.33
N GLY A 45 6.98 17.96 -2.23
CA GLY A 45 7.38 16.94 -3.20
C GLY A 45 6.45 16.86 -4.41
N TYR A 46 6.74 15.91 -5.29
CA TYR A 46 5.87 15.62 -6.43
C TYR A 46 4.67 14.80 -5.99
N ASN A 47 3.50 15.12 -6.54
CA ASN A 47 2.30 14.28 -6.43
C ASN A 47 2.48 12.97 -7.23
N ARG A 48 3.30 12.07 -6.70
CA ARG A 48 3.60 10.75 -7.27
C ARG A 48 3.49 9.73 -6.16
N LEU A 49 2.65 8.72 -6.39
CA LEU A 49 2.56 7.57 -5.51
C LEU A 49 3.90 6.84 -5.52
N ARG A 50 4.43 6.58 -4.33
CA ARG A 50 5.65 5.77 -4.18
C ARG A 50 5.34 4.37 -4.68
N THR A 51 5.87 4.01 -5.84
CA THR A 51 5.83 2.63 -6.31
C THR A 51 6.73 1.82 -5.38
N LYS A 52 6.15 0.85 -4.67
CA LYS A 52 6.97 -0.18 -4.01
C LYS A 52 7.61 -0.97 -5.15
N GLY A 53 8.94 -1.07 -5.14
CA GLY A 53 9.66 -1.85 -6.15
C GLY A 53 9.07 -3.26 -6.29
N LYS A 54 9.13 -3.81 -7.52
CA LYS A 54 8.66 -5.18 -7.76
C LYS A 54 9.39 -6.12 -6.80
N LYS A 55 8.64 -6.86 -5.97
CA LYS A 55 9.24 -7.91 -5.14
C LYS A 55 9.78 -8.99 -6.08
N SER A 56 11.01 -9.45 -5.82
CA SER A 56 11.57 -10.57 -6.57
C SER A 56 10.88 -11.87 -6.16
N ALA A 57 10.78 -12.84 -7.09
CA ALA A 57 10.20 -14.15 -6.79
C ALA A 57 10.86 -14.82 -5.57
N TRP A 58 12.18 -14.71 -5.46
CA TRP A 58 12.94 -15.16 -4.29
C TRP A 58 12.53 -14.46 -2.99
N SER A 59 12.27 -13.14 -3.03
CA SER A 59 11.80 -12.40 -1.85
C SER A 59 10.40 -12.86 -1.42
N ILE A 60 9.53 -13.16 -2.37
CA ILE A 60 8.16 -13.62 -2.07
C ILE A 60 8.23 -15.01 -1.43
N LEU A 61 9.02 -15.93 -2.00
CA LEU A 61 9.22 -17.27 -1.44
C LEU A 61 9.75 -17.23 0.00
N ILE A 62 10.74 -16.37 0.29
CA ILE A 62 11.29 -16.21 1.65
C ILE A 62 10.25 -15.62 2.62
N GLU A 63 9.44 -14.67 2.16
CA GLU A 63 8.38 -14.08 2.99
C GLU A 63 7.30 -15.11 3.37
N GLN A 64 7.01 -16.10 2.51
CA GLN A 64 6.04 -17.15 2.83
C GLN A 64 6.43 -17.94 4.09
N PHE A 65 7.72 -18.22 4.33
CA PHE A 65 8.19 -18.92 5.54
C PHE A 65 7.90 -18.18 6.86
N LYS A 66 7.51 -16.90 6.81
CA LYS A 66 7.05 -16.15 8.00
C LYS A 66 5.57 -16.40 8.32
N ASN A 67 4.83 -17.06 7.43
CA ASN A 67 3.42 -17.34 7.59
C ASN A 67 3.20 -18.70 8.25
N ILE A 68 2.46 -18.76 9.36
CA ILE A 68 2.16 -20.05 10.02
C ILE A 68 1.45 -21.06 9.11
N ILE A 69 0.64 -20.57 8.16
CA ILE A 69 -0.09 -21.42 7.21
C ILE A 69 0.88 -22.21 6.32
N ILE A 70 2.01 -21.62 5.89
CA ILE A 70 2.96 -22.36 5.06
C ILE A 70 3.57 -23.53 5.82
N TRP A 71 3.83 -23.36 7.12
CA TRP A 71 4.37 -24.42 7.95
C TRP A 71 3.38 -25.57 8.11
N ILE A 72 2.09 -25.27 8.24
CA ILE A 72 1.03 -26.30 8.27
C ILE A 72 1.03 -27.08 6.95
N LEU A 73 1.12 -26.40 5.80
CA LEU A 73 1.16 -27.05 4.49
C LEU A 73 2.41 -27.92 4.29
N ILE A 74 3.57 -27.44 4.71
CA ILE A 74 4.84 -28.20 4.63
C ILE A 74 4.75 -29.46 5.49
N ILE A 75 4.23 -29.35 6.72
CA ILE A 75 4.05 -30.51 7.60
C ILE A 75 3.04 -31.48 6.98
N SER A 76 1.92 -30.98 6.46
CA SER A 76 0.91 -31.81 5.78
C SER A 76 1.49 -32.56 4.59
N ALA A 77 2.26 -31.89 3.73
CA ALA A 77 2.91 -32.52 2.59
C ALA A 77 3.92 -33.60 3.05
N GLY A 78 4.69 -33.31 4.11
CA GLY A 78 5.61 -34.29 4.70
C GLY A 78 4.90 -35.51 5.26
N VAL A 79 3.75 -35.32 5.90
CA VAL A 79 2.88 -36.40 6.39
C VAL A 79 2.41 -37.25 5.21
N SER A 80 1.83 -36.65 4.15
CA SER A 80 1.38 -37.41 2.97
C SER A 80 2.49 -38.24 2.33
N VAL A 81 3.72 -37.73 2.27
CA VAL A 81 4.88 -38.52 1.79
C VAL A 81 5.16 -39.73 2.66
N ILE A 82 5.08 -39.60 3.99
CA ILE A 82 5.27 -40.72 4.93
C ILE A 82 4.20 -41.79 4.73
N PHE A 83 2.96 -41.39 4.44
CA PHE A 83 1.86 -42.31 4.13
C PHE A 83 1.89 -42.89 2.70
N GLY A 84 2.83 -42.47 1.86
CA GLY A 84 2.94 -42.91 0.46
C GLY A 84 1.94 -42.24 -0.49
N GLU A 85 1.24 -41.20 -0.02
CA GLU A 85 0.25 -40.43 -0.79
C GLU A 85 0.95 -39.31 -1.58
N TYR A 86 1.74 -39.71 -2.57
CA TYR A 86 2.54 -38.76 -3.35
C TYR A 86 1.69 -37.76 -4.14
N ILE A 87 0.48 -38.15 -4.57
CA ILE A 87 -0.43 -37.25 -5.30
C ILE A 87 -0.84 -36.08 -4.41
N ASP A 88 -1.17 -36.34 -3.15
CA ASP A 88 -1.59 -35.30 -2.20
C ASP A 88 -0.43 -34.40 -1.83
N ALA A 89 0.77 -34.97 -1.62
CA ALA A 89 1.98 -34.19 -1.41
C ALA A 89 2.29 -33.23 -2.58
N ILE A 90 2.16 -33.72 -3.82
CA ILE A 90 2.37 -32.91 -5.03
C ILE A 90 1.31 -31.80 -5.13
N ALA A 91 0.04 -32.12 -4.86
CA ALA A 91 -1.04 -31.13 -4.89
C ALA A 91 -0.77 -29.96 -3.93
N VAL A 92 -0.32 -30.25 -2.70
CA VAL A 92 0.02 -29.22 -1.72
C VAL A 92 1.21 -28.37 -2.20
N LEU A 93 2.26 -28.99 -2.74
CA LEU A 93 3.42 -28.26 -3.30
C LEU A 93 3.03 -27.32 -4.44
N VAL A 94 2.12 -27.77 -5.33
CA VAL A 94 1.61 -26.93 -6.42
C VAL A 94 0.85 -25.73 -5.89
N VAL A 95 -0.01 -25.91 -4.88
CA VAL A 95 -0.73 -24.79 -4.24
C VAL A 95 0.25 -23.75 -3.67
N ILE A 96 1.32 -24.20 -3.01
CA ILE A 96 2.36 -23.31 -2.48
C ILE A 96 3.01 -22.50 -3.59
N ILE A 97 3.41 -23.15 -4.69
CA ILE A 97 4.07 -22.50 -5.82
C ILE A 97 3.13 -21.51 -6.52
N LEU A 98 1.84 -21.85 -6.69
CA LEU A 98 0.87 -20.97 -7.34
C LEU A 98 0.50 -19.74 -6.50
N ASN A 99 0.58 -19.85 -5.18
CA ASN A 99 0.30 -18.75 -4.26
C ASN A 99 1.53 -17.82 -4.06
N THR A 100 2.70 -18.21 -4.57
CA THR A 100 3.97 -17.47 -4.45
C THR A 100 4.21 -16.60 -5.68
#